data_AF-A0AA38LDC1-F1
#
_entry.id   AF-A0AA38LDC1-F1
#
_cell.length_a   1.000
_cell.length_b   1.000
_cell.length_c   1.000
_cell.angle_alpha   90.00
_cell.angle_beta   90.00
_cell.angle_gamma   90.00
#
_symmetry.space_group_name_H-M   'P 1'
#
loop_
_entity.id
_entity.type
_entity.pdbx_description
1 polymer ?
#
loop_
_entity_poly.entity_id
_entity_poly.type
_entity_poly.pdbx_seq_one_letter_code
_entity_poly.pdbx_strand_id
1 'polypeptide(L)'
;LEGVIKNLTALGDHERISAIINLLTHEFALSPQANHRKGGLIGLAAATVGLASEAAQHLEQIVPPVLNSFTDQDSRVRYYACEALYNIAKVARGDFILFFNQIFDALCKLSADSDANVQSAAHLLDRLVKDIVTESDQFSIEEFIPLLRERMNVLNPYVRQFLVGWITVLDSVPDIDMLGFLPDFLDGLFNMLSDSSHEIRQQADSALTEFLQEIKNSPSVDYGRMAEILVQRADSTDEFTRLTAITWMNEFVKLGGEQLVSYYADILGAILPCISDKEEKIRVVARETNDELREITPVPGEGFDIGSVLTIARRELSSEWEATRLEALHWMAVLLEKYRTEVISFLDDIFPALLQALSDPSDEVVLLVLEVHACIAREPQHFRHLVVFLVHHFRMDNSLLENRGTLILRRLCVLLDAEKVYRELSTILEGEADLDFASVMVQVDAVLLEICEIE
;
A
#
# COMPACT_ATOMS: atom_id res chain seq x y z
N LEU A 1 -9.43 -24.04 -48.96
CA LEU A 1 -10.46 -23.17 -48.35
C LEU A 1 -10.12 -21.71 -48.56
N GLU A 2 -8.95 -21.24 -48.11
CA GLU A 2 -8.48 -19.85 -48.31
C GLU A 2 -8.68 -19.35 -49.75
N GLY A 3 -8.19 -20.07 -50.77
CA GLY A 3 -8.37 -19.67 -52.17
C GLY A 3 -9.83 -19.60 -52.64
N VAL A 4 -10.73 -20.39 -52.04
CA VAL A 4 -12.17 -20.31 -52.34
C VAL A 4 -12.74 -19.02 -51.75
N ILE A 5 -12.42 -18.72 -50.49
CA ILE A 5 -12.87 -17.47 -49.84
C ILE A 5 -12.30 -16.26 -50.58
N LYS A 6 -11.00 -16.25 -50.94
CA LYS A 6 -10.39 -15.17 -51.75
C LYS A 6 -11.16 -14.89 -53.05
N ASN A 7 -11.55 -15.95 -53.76
CA ASN A 7 -12.33 -15.82 -54.99
C ASN A 7 -13.74 -15.27 -54.72
N LEU A 8 -14.40 -15.73 -53.65
CA LEU A 8 -15.73 -15.23 -53.28
C LEU A 8 -15.68 -13.78 -52.82
N THR A 9 -14.66 -13.39 -52.06
CA THR A 9 -14.42 -12.00 -51.64
C THR A 9 -14.22 -11.11 -52.86
N ALA A 10 -13.41 -11.54 -53.84
CA ALA A 10 -13.22 -10.81 -55.09
C ALA A 10 -14.49 -10.68 -55.94
N LEU A 11 -15.46 -11.59 -55.75
CA LEU A 11 -16.78 -11.55 -56.40
C LEU A 11 -17.84 -10.79 -55.58
N GLY A 12 -17.54 -10.38 -54.34
CA GLY A 12 -18.51 -9.77 -53.42
C GLY A 12 -19.62 -10.73 -52.96
N ASP A 13 -19.38 -12.04 -52.98
CA ASP A 13 -20.39 -13.07 -52.64
C ASP A 13 -20.44 -13.32 -51.13
N HIS A 14 -20.88 -12.31 -50.37
CA HIS A 14 -20.95 -12.33 -48.91
C HIS A 14 -21.89 -13.41 -48.35
N GLU A 15 -22.95 -13.78 -49.09
CA GLU A 15 -23.87 -14.84 -48.69
C GLU A 15 -23.17 -16.20 -48.64
N ARG A 16 -22.43 -16.56 -49.70
CA ARG A 16 -21.70 -17.84 -49.71
C ARG A 16 -20.57 -17.86 -48.70
N ILE A 17 -19.88 -16.74 -48.50
CA ILE A 17 -18.85 -16.62 -47.45
C ILE A 17 -19.48 -16.92 -46.09
N SER A 18 -20.59 -16.25 -45.75
CA SER A 18 -21.30 -16.46 -44.49
C SER A 18 -21.80 -17.90 -44.34
N ALA A 19 -22.29 -18.51 -45.42
CA ALA A 19 -22.70 -19.92 -45.40
C ALA A 19 -21.52 -20.87 -45.11
N ILE A 20 -20.33 -20.59 -45.67
CA ILE A 20 -19.12 -21.38 -45.40
C ILE A 20 -18.67 -21.19 -43.94
N ILE A 21 -18.67 -19.97 -43.43
CA ILE A 21 -18.31 -19.69 -42.02
C ILE A 21 -19.28 -20.42 -41.07
N ASN A 22 -20.58 -20.36 -41.35
CA ASN A 22 -21.60 -21.08 -40.58
C ASN A 22 -21.40 -22.60 -40.62
N LEU A 23 -21.07 -23.16 -41.79
CA LEU A 23 -20.75 -24.58 -41.92
C LEU A 23 -19.52 -24.96 -41.07
N LEU A 24 -18.44 -24.19 -41.16
CA LEU A 24 -17.22 -24.41 -40.37
C LEU A 24 -17.47 -24.30 -38.87
N THR A 25 -18.36 -23.40 -38.48
CA THR A 25 -18.73 -23.19 -37.08
C THR A 25 -19.55 -24.36 -36.54
N HIS A 26 -20.69 -24.66 -37.16
CA HIS A 26 -21.66 -25.60 -36.61
C HIS A 26 -21.33 -27.07 -36.87
N GLU A 27 -20.82 -27.42 -38.05
CA GLU A 27 -20.52 -28.81 -38.40
C GLU A 27 -19.12 -29.25 -37.94
N PHE A 28 -18.19 -28.30 -37.78
CA PHE A 28 -16.80 -28.59 -37.45
C PHE A 28 -16.37 -28.06 -36.08
N ALA A 29 -16.29 -26.74 -35.87
CA ALA A 29 -15.76 -26.15 -34.63
C ALA A 29 -16.54 -26.58 -33.37
N LEU A 30 -17.86 -26.77 -33.50
CA LEU A 30 -18.74 -27.25 -32.42
C LEU A 30 -19.00 -28.77 -32.47
N SER A 31 -18.29 -29.52 -33.30
CA SER A 31 -18.49 -30.95 -33.47
C SER A 31 -18.10 -31.74 -32.21
N PRO A 32 -18.80 -32.85 -31.89
CA PRO A 32 -18.37 -33.74 -30.82
C PRO A 32 -17.00 -34.40 -31.10
N GLN A 33 -16.57 -34.47 -32.37
CA GLN A 33 -15.31 -35.09 -32.75
C GLN A 33 -14.14 -34.09 -32.68
N ALA A 34 -13.13 -34.37 -31.86
CA ALA A 34 -11.97 -33.48 -31.70
C ALA A 34 -11.23 -33.19 -33.02
N ASN A 35 -11.14 -34.15 -33.94
CA ASN A 35 -10.53 -33.93 -35.26
C ASN A 35 -11.32 -32.95 -36.12
N HIS A 36 -12.66 -32.98 -36.04
CA HIS A 36 -13.50 -32.02 -36.74
C HIS A 36 -13.34 -30.63 -36.14
N ARG A 37 -13.28 -30.49 -34.81
CA ARG A 37 -13.04 -29.21 -34.15
C ARG A 37 -11.74 -28.57 -34.59
N LYS A 38 -10.63 -29.33 -34.61
CA LYS A 38 -9.35 -28.86 -35.15
C LYS A 38 -9.46 -28.41 -36.61
N GLY A 39 -10.12 -29.20 -37.45
CA GLY A 39 -10.37 -28.84 -38.85
C GLY A 39 -11.21 -27.56 -39.00
N GLY A 40 -12.20 -27.37 -38.14
CA GLY A 40 -13.03 -26.17 -38.07
C GLY A 40 -12.22 -24.93 -37.70
N LEU A 41 -11.38 -25.02 -36.68
CA LEU A 41 -10.49 -23.93 -36.23
C LEU A 41 -9.51 -23.50 -37.32
N ILE A 42 -8.83 -24.47 -37.95
CA ILE A 42 -7.94 -24.22 -39.09
C ILE A 42 -8.73 -23.61 -40.25
N GLY A 43 -9.95 -24.10 -40.48
CA GLY A 43 -10.83 -23.63 -41.53
C GLY A 43 -11.26 -22.17 -41.34
N LEU A 44 -11.66 -21.81 -40.12
CA LEU A 44 -12.04 -20.43 -39.75
C LEU A 44 -10.85 -19.48 -39.93
N ALA A 45 -9.67 -19.85 -39.45
CA ALA A 45 -8.46 -19.05 -39.68
C ALA A 45 -8.13 -18.88 -41.17
N ALA A 46 -8.21 -19.96 -41.95
CA ALA A 46 -7.99 -19.90 -43.40
C ALA A 46 -9.06 -19.07 -44.13
N ALA A 47 -10.31 -19.04 -43.61
CA ALA A 47 -11.36 -18.17 -44.12
C ALA A 47 -11.03 -16.70 -43.85
N THR A 48 -10.59 -16.35 -42.64
CA THR A 48 -10.15 -14.97 -42.31
C THR A 48 -8.98 -14.52 -43.17
N VAL A 49 -7.97 -15.36 -43.38
CA VAL A 49 -6.86 -15.05 -44.30
C VAL A 49 -7.34 -14.84 -45.73
N GLY A 50 -8.39 -15.56 -46.15
CA GLY A 50 -9.00 -15.37 -47.46
C GLY A 50 -9.86 -14.10 -47.58
N LEU A 51 -10.42 -13.62 -46.48
CA LEU A 51 -11.19 -12.37 -46.42
C LEU A 51 -10.29 -11.12 -46.53
N ALA A 52 -9.04 -11.21 -46.05
CA ALA A 52 -8.10 -10.10 -46.05
C ALA A 52 -8.72 -8.83 -45.42
N SER A 53 -8.85 -7.72 -46.15
CA SER A 53 -9.42 -6.47 -45.65
C SER A 53 -10.92 -6.55 -45.31
N GLU A 54 -11.64 -7.54 -45.82
CA GLU A 54 -13.06 -7.75 -45.52
C GLU A 54 -13.28 -8.59 -44.24
N ALA A 55 -12.20 -8.98 -43.54
CA ALA A 55 -12.28 -9.84 -42.37
C ALA A 55 -13.17 -9.25 -41.26
N ALA A 56 -13.08 -7.93 -41.04
CA ALA A 56 -13.80 -7.20 -40.01
C ALA A 56 -15.30 -7.51 -39.98
N GLN A 57 -15.94 -7.59 -41.16
CA GLN A 57 -17.38 -7.82 -41.31
C GLN A 57 -17.85 -9.20 -40.81
N HIS A 58 -16.92 -10.13 -40.65
CA HIS A 58 -17.21 -11.52 -40.30
C HIS A 58 -16.63 -11.94 -38.94
N LEU A 59 -15.87 -11.06 -38.25
CA LEU A 59 -15.20 -11.43 -37.00
C LEU A 59 -16.18 -11.86 -35.90
N GLU A 60 -17.36 -11.24 -35.80
CA GLU A 60 -18.39 -11.62 -34.82
C GLU A 60 -18.87 -13.07 -35.00
N GLN A 61 -18.79 -13.62 -36.21
CA GLN A 61 -19.15 -15.02 -36.48
C GLN A 61 -17.96 -15.96 -36.29
N ILE A 62 -16.74 -15.48 -36.55
CA ILE A 62 -15.51 -16.30 -36.59
C ILE A 62 -14.88 -16.42 -35.20
N VAL A 63 -14.79 -15.35 -34.43
CA VAL A 63 -14.02 -15.31 -33.16
C VAL A 63 -14.68 -16.13 -32.05
N PRO A 64 -16.00 -16.01 -31.75
CA PRO A 64 -16.62 -16.75 -30.65
C PRO A 64 -16.43 -18.28 -30.66
N PRO A 65 -16.60 -19.01 -31.79
CA PRO A 65 -16.37 -20.45 -31.79
C PRO A 65 -14.89 -20.83 -31.57
N VAL A 66 -13.95 -19.97 -31.95
CA VAL A 66 -12.52 -20.16 -31.64
C VAL A 66 -12.27 -19.98 -30.14
N LEU A 67 -12.82 -18.93 -29.53
CA LEU A 67 -12.71 -18.68 -28.09
C LEU A 67 -13.30 -19.82 -27.25
N ASN A 68 -14.46 -20.35 -27.64
CA ASN A 68 -15.08 -21.49 -26.96
C ASN A 68 -14.16 -22.72 -26.91
N SER A 69 -13.28 -22.87 -27.91
CA SER A 69 -12.36 -24.01 -28.02
C SER A 69 -11.14 -23.89 -27.09
N PHE A 70 -10.93 -22.76 -26.42
CA PHE A 70 -9.87 -22.60 -25.41
C PHE A 70 -10.12 -23.38 -24.12
N THR A 71 -11.36 -23.83 -23.89
CA THR A 71 -11.70 -24.66 -22.73
C THR A 71 -11.92 -26.13 -23.11
N ASP A 72 -11.51 -26.53 -24.32
CA ASP A 72 -11.67 -27.89 -24.81
C ASP A 72 -10.89 -28.90 -23.94
N GLN A 73 -11.42 -30.12 -23.81
CA GLN A 73 -10.79 -31.18 -23.05
C GLN A 73 -9.54 -31.74 -23.75
N ASP A 74 -9.48 -31.74 -25.10
CA ASP A 74 -8.29 -32.16 -25.87
C ASP A 74 -7.31 -30.98 -25.99
N SER A 75 -6.10 -31.12 -25.43
CA SER A 75 -5.09 -30.06 -25.46
C SER A 75 -4.69 -29.64 -26.88
N ARG A 76 -4.79 -30.55 -27.86
CA ARG A 76 -4.51 -30.20 -29.25
C ARG A 76 -5.59 -29.30 -29.83
N VAL A 77 -6.85 -29.44 -29.42
CA VAL A 77 -7.91 -28.53 -29.85
C VAL A 77 -7.63 -27.13 -29.29
N ARG A 78 -7.26 -27.03 -28.01
CA ARG A 78 -6.85 -25.75 -27.40
C ARG A 78 -5.64 -25.13 -28.11
N TYR A 79 -4.62 -25.94 -28.42
CA TYR A 79 -3.46 -25.51 -29.20
C TYR A 79 -3.85 -24.93 -30.57
N TYR A 80 -4.67 -25.66 -31.34
CA TYR A 80 -5.14 -25.18 -32.64
C TYR A 80 -6.08 -23.97 -32.52
N ALA A 81 -6.76 -23.79 -31.40
CA ALA A 81 -7.52 -22.57 -31.13
C ALA A 81 -6.58 -21.38 -30.97
N CYS A 82 -5.44 -21.54 -30.25
CA CYS A 82 -4.42 -20.49 -30.12
C CYS A 82 -3.83 -20.13 -31.49
N GLU A 83 -3.46 -21.14 -32.30
CA GLU A 83 -2.94 -20.90 -33.65
C GLU A 83 -3.97 -20.26 -34.58
N ALA A 84 -5.24 -20.70 -34.52
CA ALA A 84 -6.30 -20.12 -35.32
C ALA A 84 -6.51 -18.65 -34.96
N LEU A 85 -6.61 -18.34 -33.66
CA LEU A 85 -6.83 -16.99 -33.19
C LEU A 85 -5.64 -16.08 -33.47
N TYR A 86 -4.40 -16.59 -33.38
CA TYR A 86 -3.20 -15.85 -33.79
C TYR A 86 -3.28 -15.41 -35.26
N ASN A 87 -3.66 -16.32 -36.17
CA ASN A 87 -3.79 -16.01 -37.58
C ASN A 87 -4.94 -15.04 -37.85
N ILE A 88 -6.06 -15.16 -37.13
CA ILE A 88 -7.19 -14.23 -37.20
C ILE A 88 -6.75 -12.83 -36.76
N ALA A 89 -6.14 -12.72 -35.58
CA ALA A 89 -5.63 -11.46 -35.02
C ALA A 89 -4.61 -10.79 -35.94
N LYS A 90 -3.71 -11.59 -36.54
CA LYS A 90 -2.69 -11.10 -37.47
C LYS A 90 -3.30 -10.43 -38.71
N VAL A 91 -4.44 -10.91 -39.18
CA VAL A 91 -5.14 -10.34 -40.34
C VAL A 91 -6.01 -9.15 -39.93
N ALA A 92 -6.74 -9.27 -38.83
CA ALA A 92 -7.70 -8.26 -38.36
C ALA A 92 -7.05 -7.02 -37.74
N ARG A 93 -5.89 -7.14 -37.10
CA ARG A 93 -5.18 -6.05 -36.40
C ARG A 93 -6.14 -5.22 -35.53
N GLY A 94 -6.34 -3.93 -35.83
CA GLY A 94 -7.19 -3.04 -35.02
C GLY A 94 -8.62 -3.50 -34.84
N ASP A 95 -9.23 -4.13 -35.87
CA ASP A 95 -10.60 -4.65 -35.79
C ASP A 95 -10.75 -5.78 -34.75
N PHE A 96 -9.63 -6.36 -34.32
CA PHE A 96 -9.58 -7.43 -33.33
C PHE A 96 -9.83 -6.92 -31.89
N ILE A 97 -9.66 -5.61 -31.64
CA ILE A 97 -9.80 -4.98 -30.32
C ILE A 97 -11.21 -5.14 -29.75
N LEU A 98 -12.25 -5.23 -30.59
CA LEU A 98 -13.64 -5.48 -30.17
C LEU A 98 -13.78 -6.71 -29.23
N PHE A 99 -12.91 -7.71 -29.40
CA PHE A 99 -12.94 -8.96 -28.63
C PHE A 99 -11.94 -8.98 -27.48
N PHE A 100 -11.18 -7.90 -27.26
CA PHE A 100 -10.02 -7.88 -26.37
C PHE A 100 -10.32 -8.43 -24.97
N ASN A 101 -11.39 -7.97 -24.32
CA ASN A 101 -11.72 -8.43 -22.96
C ASN A 101 -11.96 -9.94 -22.87
N GLN A 102 -12.62 -10.53 -23.87
CA GLN A 102 -12.85 -11.98 -23.93
C GLN A 102 -11.54 -12.74 -24.20
N ILE A 103 -10.68 -12.18 -25.04
CA ILE A 103 -9.37 -12.76 -25.37
C ILE A 103 -8.42 -12.69 -24.18
N PHE A 104 -8.36 -11.56 -23.49
CA PHE A 104 -7.56 -11.39 -22.27
C PHE A 104 -7.98 -12.42 -21.21
N ASP A 105 -9.28 -12.56 -20.95
CA ASP A 105 -9.78 -13.56 -19.99
C ASP A 105 -9.37 -14.99 -20.38
N ALA A 106 -9.46 -15.32 -21.67
CA ALA A 106 -9.05 -16.62 -22.16
C ALA A 106 -7.52 -16.84 -22.07
N LEU A 107 -6.72 -15.87 -22.49
CA LEU A 107 -5.25 -15.93 -22.40
C LEU A 107 -4.78 -16.01 -20.95
N CYS A 108 -5.44 -15.29 -20.04
CA CYS A 108 -5.18 -15.36 -18.61
C CYS A 108 -5.33 -16.81 -18.09
N LYS A 109 -6.32 -17.56 -18.58
CA LYS A 109 -6.51 -18.98 -18.22
C LYS A 109 -5.48 -19.90 -18.92
N LEU A 110 -5.19 -19.64 -20.19
CA LEU A 110 -4.28 -20.44 -21.01
C LEU A 110 -2.81 -20.29 -20.62
N SER A 111 -2.42 -19.17 -20.03
CA SER A 111 -1.05 -19.00 -19.49
C SER A 111 -0.72 -20.06 -18.45
N ALA A 112 -1.73 -20.52 -17.69
CA ALA A 112 -1.63 -21.60 -16.72
C ALA A 112 -2.11 -22.96 -17.25
N ASP A 113 -2.17 -23.17 -18.57
CA ASP A 113 -2.59 -24.45 -19.15
C ASP A 113 -1.65 -25.60 -18.72
N SER A 114 -2.23 -26.76 -18.45
CA SER A 114 -1.49 -27.98 -18.11
C SER A 114 -0.56 -28.50 -19.23
N ASP A 115 -0.83 -28.15 -20.50
CA ASP A 115 -0.04 -28.59 -21.65
C ASP A 115 0.93 -27.48 -22.09
N ALA A 116 2.23 -27.79 -22.03
CA ALA A 116 3.28 -26.83 -22.35
C ALA A 116 3.22 -26.29 -23.80
N ASN A 117 2.69 -27.06 -24.75
CA ASN A 117 2.53 -26.58 -26.12
C ASN A 117 1.41 -25.55 -26.21
N VAL A 118 0.33 -25.75 -25.44
CA VAL A 118 -0.77 -24.79 -25.36
C VAL A 118 -0.29 -23.50 -24.69
N GLN A 119 0.47 -23.59 -23.59
CA GLN A 119 1.10 -22.42 -22.96
C GLN A 119 2.00 -21.67 -23.95
N SER A 120 2.86 -22.37 -24.68
CA SER A 120 3.74 -21.77 -25.69
C SER A 120 2.95 -21.06 -26.79
N ALA A 121 1.89 -21.68 -27.32
CA ALA A 121 1.02 -21.06 -28.31
C ALA A 121 0.27 -19.85 -27.76
N ALA A 122 -0.20 -19.92 -26.50
CA ALA A 122 -0.84 -18.80 -25.82
C ALA A 122 0.12 -17.62 -25.62
N HIS A 123 1.40 -17.86 -25.31
CA HIS A 123 2.41 -16.80 -25.22
C HIS A 123 2.67 -16.10 -26.57
N LEU A 124 2.66 -16.83 -27.68
CA LEU A 124 2.79 -16.20 -29.02
C LEU A 124 1.59 -15.33 -29.35
N LEU A 125 0.38 -15.80 -29.00
CA LEU A 125 -0.85 -15.04 -29.15
C LEU A 125 -0.84 -13.80 -28.23
N ASP A 126 -0.49 -13.95 -26.96
CA ASP A 126 -0.37 -12.87 -25.99
C ASP A 126 0.53 -11.73 -26.50
N ARG A 127 1.71 -12.07 -27.03
CA ARG A 127 2.61 -11.09 -27.64
C ARG A 127 1.97 -10.34 -28.81
N LEU A 128 1.33 -11.05 -29.73
CA LEU A 128 0.65 -10.41 -30.85
C LEU A 128 -0.51 -9.51 -30.40
N VAL A 129 -1.28 -9.92 -29.39
CA VAL A 129 -2.38 -9.10 -28.86
C VAL A 129 -1.83 -7.86 -28.18
N LYS A 130 -0.72 -7.96 -27.43
CA LYS A 130 0.01 -6.79 -26.89
C LYS A 130 0.40 -5.82 -28.00
N ASP A 131 1.05 -6.31 -29.06
CA ASP A 131 1.44 -5.47 -30.21
C ASP A 131 0.22 -4.74 -30.81
N ILE A 132 -0.88 -5.46 -31.02
CA ILE A 132 -2.13 -4.89 -31.57
C ILE A 132 -2.71 -3.81 -30.64
N VAL A 133 -2.75 -4.07 -29.32
CA VAL A 133 -3.26 -3.12 -28.32
C VAL A 133 -2.40 -1.86 -28.28
N THR A 134 -1.07 -2.00 -28.26
CA THR A 134 -0.14 -0.85 -28.22
C THR A 134 -0.16 -0.01 -29.50
N GLU A 135 -0.63 -0.55 -30.61
CA GLU A 135 -0.76 0.16 -31.90
C GLU A 135 -2.17 0.71 -32.16
N SER A 136 -3.14 0.47 -31.26
CA SER A 136 -4.54 0.82 -31.49
C SER A 136 -5.01 1.99 -30.64
N ASP A 137 -5.70 2.93 -31.28
CA ASP A 137 -6.41 4.06 -30.67
C ASP A 137 -7.81 3.70 -30.16
N GLN A 138 -8.29 2.47 -30.40
CA GLN A 138 -9.62 2.00 -30.02
C GLN A 138 -9.65 1.27 -28.67
N PHE A 139 -8.48 1.04 -28.07
CA PHE A 139 -8.38 0.33 -26.80
C PHE A 139 -8.94 1.18 -25.65
N SER A 140 -9.93 0.66 -24.94
CA SER A 140 -10.51 1.30 -23.75
C SER A 140 -9.89 0.74 -22.48
N ILE A 141 -9.00 1.53 -21.86
CA ILE A 141 -8.44 1.17 -20.55
C ILE A 141 -9.51 1.08 -19.47
N GLU A 142 -10.51 1.97 -19.50
CA GLU A 142 -11.62 2.01 -18.54
C GLU A 142 -12.42 0.71 -18.50
N GLU A 143 -12.65 0.08 -19.66
CA GLU A 143 -13.36 -1.19 -19.76
C GLU A 143 -12.49 -2.38 -19.32
N PHE A 144 -11.16 -2.25 -19.42
CA PHE A 144 -10.22 -3.30 -19.06
C PHE A 144 -9.95 -3.39 -17.55
N ILE A 145 -9.83 -2.26 -16.86
CA ILE A 145 -9.43 -2.22 -15.44
C ILE A 145 -10.28 -3.12 -14.52
N PRO A 146 -11.62 -3.19 -14.66
CA PRO A 146 -12.43 -4.12 -13.86
C PRO A 146 -11.98 -5.59 -14.01
N LEU A 147 -11.66 -6.00 -15.24
CA LEU A 147 -11.21 -7.37 -15.52
C LEU A 147 -9.81 -7.62 -14.96
N LEU A 148 -8.90 -6.65 -15.06
CA LEU A 148 -7.57 -6.73 -14.44
C LEU A 148 -7.69 -6.92 -12.93
N ARG A 149 -8.48 -6.06 -12.27
CA ARG A 149 -8.71 -6.06 -10.82
C ARG A 149 -9.22 -7.40 -10.30
N GLU A 150 -10.19 -8.02 -10.99
CA GLU A 150 -10.71 -9.34 -10.64
C GLU A 150 -9.64 -10.44 -10.64
N ARG A 151 -8.56 -10.27 -11.41
CA ARG A 151 -7.52 -11.28 -11.60
C ARG A 151 -6.29 -11.08 -10.71
N MET A 152 -6.12 -9.90 -10.12
CA MET A 152 -4.94 -9.57 -9.31
C MET A 152 -4.73 -10.48 -8.08
N ASN A 153 -5.79 -11.10 -7.57
CA ASN A 153 -5.73 -12.01 -6.42
C ASN A 153 -5.40 -13.47 -6.78
N VAL A 154 -5.20 -13.78 -8.07
CA VAL A 154 -4.83 -15.14 -8.50
C VAL A 154 -3.42 -15.48 -8.03
N LEU A 155 -3.25 -16.67 -7.44
CA LEU A 155 -1.96 -17.13 -6.88
C LEU A 155 -1.10 -17.92 -7.88
N ASN A 156 -1.65 -18.33 -9.02
CA ASN A 156 -0.91 -19.12 -10.00
C ASN A 156 0.23 -18.29 -10.60
N PRO A 157 1.49 -18.79 -10.59
CA PRO A 157 2.66 -18.01 -10.99
C PRO A 157 2.61 -17.60 -12.47
N TYR A 158 2.12 -18.47 -13.37
CA TYR A 158 2.00 -18.13 -14.79
C TYR A 158 0.99 -17.02 -15.04
N VAL A 159 -0.12 -17.02 -14.28
CA VAL A 159 -1.12 -15.95 -14.33
C VAL A 159 -0.52 -14.65 -13.81
N ARG A 160 0.21 -14.67 -12.69
CA ARG A 160 0.86 -13.48 -12.14
C ARG A 160 1.86 -12.87 -13.12
N GLN A 161 2.73 -13.69 -13.74
CA GLN A 161 3.64 -13.22 -14.80
C GLN A 161 2.90 -12.62 -15.99
N PHE A 162 1.79 -13.25 -16.40
CA PHE A 162 0.94 -12.71 -17.46
C PHE A 162 0.36 -11.33 -17.09
N LEU A 163 -0.16 -11.16 -15.87
CA LEU A 163 -0.77 -9.91 -15.40
C LEU A 163 0.26 -8.79 -15.29
N VAL A 164 1.41 -9.03 -14.66
CA VAL A 164 2.49 -8.02 -14.57
C VAL A 164 2.96 -7.63 -15.97
N GLY A 165 3.13 -8.60 -16.87
CA GLY A 165 3.52 -8.31 -18.25
C GLY A 165 2.49 -7.51 -19.04
N TRP A 166 1.19 -7.56 -18.70
CA TRP A 166 0.18 -6.67 -19.28
C TRP A 166 0.22 -5.28 -18.67
N ILE A 167 0.36 -5.18 -17.33
CA ILE A 167 0.49 -3.90 -16.63
C ILE A 167 1.67 -3.10 -17.20
N THR A 168 2.88 -3.69 -17.26
CA THR A 168 4.08 -3.03 -17.77
C THR A 168 3.96 -2.61 -19.24
N VAL A 169 3.32 -3.43 -20.08
CA VAL A 169 3.15 -3.07 -21.50
C VAL A 169 2.20 -1.90 -21.66
N LEU A 170 1.06 -1.91 -20.96
CA LEU A 170 0.07 -0.84 -21.04
C LEU A 170 0.60 0.47 -20.46
N ASP A 171 1.36 0.40 -19.36
CA ASP A 171 2.01 1.54 -18.72
C ASP A 171 3.03 2.22 -19.65
N SER A 172 3.71 1.43 -20.48
CA SER A 172 4.66 1.96 -21.47
C SER A 172 4.01 2.70 -22.66
N VAL A 173 2.67 2.68 -22.79
CA VAL A 173 1.94 3.35 -23.88
C VAL A 173 1.60 4.79 -23.48
N PRO A 174 2.15 5.83 -24.15
CA PRO A 174 1.98 7.23 -23.73
C PRO A 174 0.53 7.74 -23.64
N ASP A 175 -0.38 7.15 -24.42
CA ASP A 175 -1.78 7.55 -24.49
C ASP A 175 -2.67 6.78 -23.49
N ILE A 176 -2.11 5.84 -22.72
CA ILE A 176 -2.83 5.06 -21.71
C ILE A 176 -2.43 5.56 -20.32
N ASP A 177 -3.40 6.12 -19.59
CA ASP A 177 -3.19 6.55 -18.20
C ASP A 177 -3.33 5.37 -17.23
N MET A 178 -2.29 4.52 -17.14
CA MET A 178 -2.24 3.43 -16.16
C MET A 178 -2.12 3.95 -14.72
N LEU A 179 -1.38 5.05 -14.53
CA LEU A 179 -1.18 5.68 -13.22
C LEU A 179 -2.51 6.10 -12.57
N GLY A 180 -3.45 6.65 -13.34
CA GLY A 180 -4.78 7.03 -12.86
C GLY A 180 -5.60 5.87 -12.27
N PHE A 181 -5.33 4.63 -12.72
CA PHE A 181 -5.98 3.41 -12.23
C PHE A 181 -5.13 2.58 -11.28
N LEU A 182 -3.90 3.01 -10.98
CA LEU A 182 -2.98 2.30 -10.10
C LEU A 182 -3.61 1.86 -8.76
N PRO A 183 -4.42 2.69 -8.05
CA PRO A 183 -5.04 2.27 -6.80
C PRO A 183 -5.90 0.99 -6.90
N ASP A 184 -6.45 0.69 -8.09
CA ASP A 184 -7.34 -0.46 -8.30
C ASP A 184 -6.60 -1.80 -8.37
N PHE A 185 -5.29 -1.80 -8.65
CA PHE A 185 -4.47 -3.01 -8.78
C PHE A 185 -3.14 -2.99 -7.98
N LEU A 186 -2.80 -1.86 -7.34
CA LEU A 186 -1.57 -1.69 -6.55
C LEU A 186 -1.39 -2.79 -5.49
N ASP A 187 -2.45 -3.09 -4.75
CA ASP A 187 -2.44 -4.15 -3.73
C ASP A 187 -2.04 -5.53 -4.30
N GLY A 188 -2.50 -5.80 -5.52
CA GLY A 188 -2.14 -6.99 -6.28
C GLY A 188 -0.65 -7.08 -6.61
N LEU A 189 -0.03 -5.96 -7.02
CA LEU A 189 1.41 -5.90 -7.26
C LEU A 189 2.21 -6.11 -5.97
N PHE A 190 1.77 -5.51 -4.85
CA PHE A 190 2.37 -5.76 -3.54
C PHE A 190 2.26 -7.23 -3.12
N ASN A 191 1.14 -7.92 -3.39
CA ASN A 191 1.02 -9.36 -3.17
C ASN A 191 2.02 -10.20 -3.98
N MET A 192 2.50 -9.68 -5.12
CA MET A 192 3.48 -10.35 -5.97
C MET A 192 4.93 -10.12 -5.51
N LEU A 193 5.21 -9.09 -4.70
CA LEU A 193 6.52 -8.90 -4.04
C LEU A 193 6.84 -10.03 -3.06
N SER A 194 5.82 -10.66 -2.48
CA SER A 194 5.95 -11.82 -1.59
C SER A 194 5.79 -13.17 -2.32
N ASP A 195 5.82 -13.20 -3.66
CA ASP A 195 5.65 -14.46 -4.40
C ASP A 195 6.82 -15.44 -4.16
N SER A 196 6.52 -16.74 -4.19
CA SER A 196 7.54 -17.80 -4.15
C SER A 196 8.56 -17.73 -5.31
N SER A 197 8.12 -17.29 -6.50
CA SER A 197 8.94 -17.15 -7.69
C SER A 197 9.76 -15.87 -7.66
N HIS A 198 11.08 -16.00 -7.72
CA HIS A 198 11.99 -14.86 -7.80
C HIS A 198 11.72 -13.97 -9.02
N GLU A 199 11.38 -14.56 -10.16
CA GLU A 199 11.11 -13.82 -11.39
C GLU A 199 9.86 -12.94 -11.23
N ILE A 200 8.81 -13.43 -10.58
CA ILE A 200 7.59 -12.65 -10.32
C ILE A 200 7.89 -11.48 -9.38
N ARG A 201 8.64 -11.74 -8.30
CA ARG A 201 9.06 -10.67 -7.38
C ARG A 201 9.83 -9.57 -8.12
N GLN A 202 10.77 -9.95 -8.98
CA GLN A 202 11.57 -9.01 -9.77
C GLN A 202 10.72 -8.20 -10.75
N GLN A 203 9.79 -8.85 -11.45
CA GLN A 203 8.89 -8.16 -12.39
C GLN A 203 7.96 -7.18 -11.67
N ALA A 204 7.37 -7.60 -10.54
CA ALA A 204 6.51 -6.73 -9.74
C ALA A 204 7.28 -5.54 -9.15
N ASP A 205 8.50 -5.77 -8.64
CA ASP A 205 9.38 -4.71 -8.14
C ASP A 205 9.77 -3.70 -9.23
N SER A 206 10.06 -4.19 -10.44
CA SER A 206 10.40 -3.31 -11.56
C SER A 206 9.22 -2.45 -11.96
N ALA A 207 8.02 -3.03 -12.08
CA ALA A 207 6.79 -2.29 -12.37
C ALA A 207 6.47 -1.24 -11.28
N LEU A 208 6.58 -1.60 -10.01
CA LEU A 208 6.38 -0.66 -8.90
C LEU A 208 7.44 0.45 -8.91
N THR A 209 8.69 0.14 -9.24
CA THR A 209 9.75 1.15 -9.35
C THR A 209 9.43 2.16 -10.45
N GLU A 210 8.93 1.70 -11.60
CA GLU A 210 8.52 2.56 -12.72
C GLU A 210 7.35 3.47 -12.30
N PHE A 211 6.26 2.92 -11.74
CA PHE A 211 5.14 3.71 -11.23
C PHE A 211 5.57 4.77 -10.20
N LEU A 212 6.49 4.43 -9.28
CA LEU A 212 6.97 5.39 -8.30
C LEU A 212 7.75 6.55 -8.96
N GLN A 213 8.51 6.27 -10.03
CA GLN A 213 9.16 7.34 -10.81
C GLN A 213 8.14 8.21 -11.55
N GLU A 214 7.07 7.63 -12.05
CA GLU A 214 6.00 8.40 -12.71
C GLU A 214 5.25 9.29 -11.72
N ILE A 215 4.92 8.77 -10.53
CA ILE A 215 4.31 9.55 -9.43
C ILE A 215 5.15 10.79 -9.12
N LYS A 216 6.48 10.65 -9.04
CA LYS A 216 7.41 11.77 -8.78
C LYS A 216 7.36 12.87 -9.85
N ASN A 217 6.93 12.55 -11.06
CA ASN A 217 6.90 13.45 -12.20
C ASN A 217 5.49 13.87 -12.62
N SER A 218 4.45 13.32 -12.00
CA SER A 218 3.06 13.59 -12.34
C SER A 218 2.49 14.77 -11.53
N PRO A 219 1.75 15.70 -12.16
CA PRO A 219 1.11 16.81 -11.45
C PRO A 219 -0.16 16.39 -10.70
N SER A 220 -0.74 15.23 -11.02
CA SER A 220 -2.01 14.75 -10.49
C SER A 220 -1.90 13.28 -10.13
N VAL A 221 -1.96 12.98 -8.83
CA VAL A 221 -1.79 11.63 -8.29
C VAL A 221 -2.79 11.42 -7.16
N ASP A 222 -3.49 10.28 -7.16
CA ASP A 222 -4.38 9.88 -6.08
C ASP A 222 -3.59 9.25 -4.92
N TYR A 223 -2.92 10.09 -4.14
CA TYR A 223 -2.12 9.65 -3.00
C TYR A 223 -2.96 8.94 -1.94
N GLY A 224 -4.21 9.36 -1.72
CA GLY A 224 -5.06 8.90 -0.62
C GLY A 224 -5.36 7.41 -0.69
N ARG A 225 -5.99 6.94 -1.78
CA ARG A 225 -6.32 5.50 -1.92
C ARG A 225 -5.06 4.62 -1.89
N MET A 226 -3.96 5.10 -2.45
CA MET A 226 -2.70 4.37 -2.42
C MET A 226 -2.09 4.33 -1.01
N ALA A 227 -2.18 5.42 -0.24
CA ALA A 227 -1.66 5.46 1.12
C ALA A 227 -2.36 4.44 2.03
N GLU A 228 -3.67 4.25 1.91
CA GLU A 228 -4.39 3.20 2.64
C GLU A 228 -3.82 1.80 2.39
N ILE A 229 -3.49 1.50 1.12
CA ILE A 229 -2.88 0.23 0.73
C ILE A 229 -1.47 0.13 1.34
N LEU A 230 -0.66 1.19 1.22
CA LEU A 230 0.71 1.19 1.74
C LEU A 230 0.77 1.02 3.26
N VAL A 231 -0.13 1.67 4.00
CA VAL A 231 -0.27 1.51 5.46
C VAL A 231 -0.53 0.06 5.82
N GLN A 232 -1.43 -0.63 5.12
CA GLN A 232 -1.68 -2.06 5.33
C GLN A 232 -0.46 -2.92 4.99
N ARG A 233 0.28 -2.55 3.94
CA ARG A 233 1.46 -3.31 3.47
C ARG A 233 2.71 -3.11 4.34
N ALA A 234 2.78 -2.02 5.10
CA ALA A 234 3.85 -1.78 6.07
C ALA A 234 3.87 -2.79 7.22
N ASP A 235 2.75 -3.46 7.52
CA ASP A 235 2.65 -4.53 8.53
C ASP A 235 2.87 -5.95 7.95
N SER A 236 3.30 -6.06 6.68
CA SER A 236 3.55 -7.36 6.05
C SER A 236 4.63 -8.16 6.79
N THR A 237 4.46 -9.48 6.90
CA THR A 237 5.54 -10.35 7.42
C THR A 237 6.76 -10.40 6.50
N ASP A 238 6.56 -10.13 5.21
CA ASP A 238 7.61 -10.10 4.20
C ASP A 238 8.38 -8.77 4.25
N GLU A 239 9.68 -8.87 4.48
CA GLU A 239 10.58 -7.72 4.67
C GLU A 239 10.65 -6.81 3.44
N PHE A 240 10.71 -7.42 2.24
CA PHE A 240 10.82 -6.66 1.00
C PHE A 240 9.55 -5.85 0.73
N THR A 241 8.39 -6.46 0.94
CA THR A 241 7.08 -5.81 0.87
C THR A 241 6.98 -4.63 1.85
N ARG A 242 7.40 -4.82 3.11
CA ARG A 242 7.43 -3.72 4.10
C ARG A 242 8.34 -2.58 3.64
N LEU A 243 9.56 -2.90 3.21
CA LEU A 243 10.53 -1.90 2.75
C LEU A 243 10.03 -1.12 1.55
N THR A 244 9.42 -1.76 0.56
CA THR A 244 8.81 -1.07 -0.58
C THR A 244 7.66 -0.17 -0.13
N ALA A 245 6.80 -0.64 0.77
CA ALA A 245 5.65 0.13 1.26
C ALA A 245 6.07 1.41 1.99
N ILE A 246 7.00 1.31 2.94
CA ILE A 246 7.50 2.49 3.69
C ILE A 246 8.31 3.44 2.80
N THR A 247 9.00 2.92 1.77
CA THR A 247 9.72 3.77 0.81
C THR A 247 8.75 4.59 0.00
N TRP A 248 7.64 3.99 -0.47
CA TRP A 248 6.56 4.74 -1.13
C TRP A 248 5.92 5.75 -0.18
N MET A 249 5.63 5.37 1.08
CA MET A 249 5.08 6.31 2.06
C MET A 249 6.01 7.51 2.30
N ASN A 250 7.32 7.29 2.36
CA ASN A 250 8.30 8.38 2.48
C ASN A 250 8.18 9.39 1.33
N GLU A 251 8.11 8.89 0.09
CA GLU A 251 7.95 9.74 -1.09
C GLU A 251 6.58 10.44 -1.11
N PHE A 252 5.52 9.75 -0.66
CA PHE A 252 4.19 10.33 -0.59
C PHE A 252 4.12 11.46 0.45
N VAL A 253 4.79 11.32 1.59
CA VAL A 253 4.89 12.40 2.59
C VAL A 253 5.61 13.61 2.01
N LYS A 254 6.66 13.41 1.20
CA LYS A 254 7.42 14.49 0.54
C LYS A 254 6.65 15.20 -0.57
N LEU A 255 5.75 14.50 -1.27
CA LEU A 255 5.11 14.99 -2.49
C LEU A 255 3.61 15.31 -2.35
N GLY A 256 2.89 14.57 -1.49
CA GLY A 256 1.43 14.56 -1.42
C GLY A 256 0.82 15.84 -0.83
N GLY A 257 1.58 16.56 0.00
CA GLY A 257 1.15 17.84 0.58
C GLY A 257 -0.23 17.75 1.25
N GLU A 258 -1.11 18.70 0.92
CA GLU A 258 -2.47 18.78 1.51
C GLU A 258 -3.34 17.54 1.24
N GLN A 259 -3.12 16.83 0.12
CA GLN A 259 -3.94 15.66 -0.25
C GLN A 259 -3.76 14.48 0.71
N LEU A 260 -2.63 14.45 1.43
CA LEU A 260 -2.29 13.36 2.34
C LEU A 260 -2.60 13.68 3.80
N VAL A 261 -3.04 14.90 4.11
CA VAL A 261 -3.22 15.37 5.50
C VAL A 261 -4.15 14.48 6.31
N SER A 262 -5.25 14.02 5.70
CA SER A 262 -6.21 13.11 6.35
C SER A 262 -5.65 11.71 6.62
N TYR A 263 -4.53 11.34 6.01
CA TYR A 263 -3.90 10.02 6.12
C TYR A 263 -2.63 10.05 6.98
N TYR A 264 -2.13 11.22 7.40
CA TYR A 264 -0.89 11.33 8.18
C TYR A 264 -0.93 10.56 9.50
N ALA A 265 -2.09 10.49 10.16
CA ALA A 265 -2.23 9.67 11.37
C ALA A 265 -2.00 8.19 11.04
N ASP A 266 -2.67 7.65 10.02
CA ASP A 266 -2.52 6.24 9.63
C ASP A 266 -1.09 5.92 9.18
N ILE A 267 -0.47 6.81 8.40
CA ILE A 267 0.94 6.69 8.00
C ILE A 267 1.84 6.69 9.23
N LEU A 268 1.66 7.60 10.18
CA LEU A 268 2.44 7.60 11.42
C LEU A 268 2.26 6.30 12.20
N GLY A 269 1.03 5.79 12.26
CA GLY A 269 0.70 4.52 12.90
C GLY A 269 1.41 3.33 12.30
N ALA A 270 1.71 3.36 11.00
CA ALA A 270 2.54 2.38 10.31
C ALA A 270 4.05 2.63 10.48
N ILE A 271 4.49 3.89 10.53
CA ILE A 271 5.91 4.27 10.55
C ILE A 271 6.56 4.11 11.94
N LEU A 272 5.88 4.47 13.03
CA LEU A 272 6.49 4.43 14.37
C LEU A 272 6.98 3.02 14.80
N PRO A 273 6.23 1.93 14.55
CA PRO A 273 6.75 0.58 14.80
C PRO A 273 8.01 0.26 13.96
N CYS A 274 8.07 0.75 12.71
CA CYS A 274 9.18 0.50 11.80
C CYS A 274 10.50 1.18 12.21
N ILE A 275 10.48 2.19 13.10
CA ILE A 275 11.69 2.84 13.64
C ILE A 275 12.61 1.85 14.36
N SER A 276 12.01 0.78 14.89
CA SER A 276 12.69 -0.29 15.62
C SER A 276 12.61 -1.64 14.87
N ASP A 277 12.32 -1.64 13.56
CA ASP A 277 12.32 -2.88 12.76
C ASP A 277 13.69 -3.59 12.83
N LYS A 278 13.68 -4.91 12.70
CA LYS A 278 14.90 -5.74 12.66
C LYS A 278 15.83 -5.35 11.49
N GLU A 279 15.27 -4.91 10.37
CA GLU A 279 16.02 -4.56 9.16
C GLU A 279 16.48 -3.10 9.18
N GLU A 280 17.78 -2.87 8.96
CA GLU A 280 18.37 -1.53 9.06
C GLU A 280 17.81 -0.57 8.02
N LYS A 281 17.61 -1.04 6.78
CA LYS A 281 17.05 -0.20 5.72
C LYS A 281 15.65 0.30 6.08
N ILE A 282 14.84 -0.55 6.71
CA ILE A 282 13.50 -0.18 7.17
C ILE A 282 13.58 0.90 8.24
N ARG A 283 14.46 0.74 9.24
CA ARG A 283 14.64 1.75 10.29
C ARG A 283 15.06 3.10 9.74
N VAL A 284 15.97 3.13 8.76
CA VAL A 284 16.45 4.39 8.15
C VAL A 284 15.31 5.13 7.46
N VAL A 285 14.56 4.45 6.59
CA VAL A 285 13.43 5.05 5.86
C VAL A 285 12.30 5.46 6.82
N ALA A 286 12.04 4.66 7.86
CA ALA A 286 11.02 4.99 8.86
C ALA A 286 11.38 6.26 9.64
N ARG A 287 12.64 6.41 10.06
CA ARG A 287 13.12 7.63 10.75
C ARG A 287 13.02 8.86 9.85
N GLU A 288 13.48 8.74 8.61
CA GLU A 288 13.36 9.83 7.62
C GLU A 288 11.90 10.23 7.41
N THR A 289 11.00 9.26 7.23
CA THR A 289 9.56 9.53 7.05
C THR A 289 8.95 10.20 8.28
N ASN A 290 9.34 9.75 9.47
CA ASN A 290 8.88 10.30 10.73
C ASN A 290 9.37 11.75 10.95
N ASP A 291 10.60 12.06 10.55
CA ASP A 291 11.14 13.43 10.56
C ASP A 291 10.37 14.33 9.60
N GLU A 292 10.16 13.90 8.35
CA GLU A 292 9.39 14.65 7.35
C GLU A 292 7.95 14.92 7.82
N LEU A 293 7.28 13.92 8.40
CA LEU A 293 5.93 14.06 8.96
C LEU A 293 5.86 15.11 10.07
N ARG A 294 6.89 15.21 10.93
CA ARG A 294 6.91 16.20 12.03
C ARG A 294 7.13 17.63 11.58
N GLU A 295 7.90 17.81 10.51
CA GLU A 295 8.17 19.12 9.94
C GLU A 295 6.92 19.68 9.24
N ILE A 296 6.02 18.81 8.77
CA ILE A 296 4.74 19.23 8.22
C ILE A 296 3.92 19.95 9.31
N THR A 297 3.46 21.15 8.97
CA THR A 297 2.67 22.03 9.83
C THR A 297 1.29 22.22 9.20
N PRO A 298 0.42 21.21 9.26
CA PRO A 298 -0.90 21.32 8.66
C PRO A 298 -1.74 22.35 9.42
N VAL A 299 -2.65 23.01 8.70
CA VAL A 299 -3.60 23.95 9.31
C VAL A 299 -4.60 23.16 10.18
N PRO A 300 -4.76 23.49 11.48
CA PRO A 300 -5.74 22.83 12.33
C PRO A 300 -7.15 22.90 11.74
N GLY A 301 -7.84 21.76 11.68
CA GLY A 301 -9.22 21.66 11.18
C GLY A 301 -9.36 21.39 9.68
N GLU A 302 -8.28 21.45 8.89
CA GLU A 302 -8.27 21.04 7.47
C GLU A 302 -7.86 19.56 7.33
N GLY A 303 -8.54 18.68 8.06
CA GLY A 303 -8.36 17.22 7.97
C GLY A 303 -7.20 16.63 8.79
N PHE A 304 -6.36 17.45 9.43
CA PHE A 304 -5.33 16.93 10.34
C PHE A 304 -5.93 16.56 11.70
N ASP A 305 -6.07 15.25 11.93
CA ASP A 305 -6.63 14.72 13.18
C ASP A 305 -5.56 14.56 14.27
N ILE A 306 -5.38 15.63 15.05
CA ILE A 306 -4.48 15.65 16.22
C ILE A 306 -4.84 14.54 17.22
N GLY A 307 -6.13 14.25 17.41
CA GLY A 307 -6.59 13.23 18.36
C GLY A 307 -6.13 11.83 17.94
N SER A 308 -6.20 11.52 16.65
CA SER A 308 -5.70 10.26 16.10
C SER A 308 -4.17 10.15 16.23
N VAL A 309 -3.42 11.22 15.94
CA VAL A 309 -1.96 11.25 16.11
C VAL A 309 -1.57 11.05 17.59
N LEU A 310 -2.25 11.73 18.52
CA LEU A 310 -2.04 11.55 19.96
C LEU A 310 -2.38 10.14 20.42
N THR A 311 -3.45 9.54 19.88
CA THR A 311 -3.84 8.16 20.19
C THR A 311 -2.76 7.17 19.79
N ILE A 312 -2.15 7.37 18.62
CA ILE A 312 -1.04 6.55 18.12
C ILE A 312 0.20 6.75 18.99
N ALA A 313 0.64 7.99 19.23
CA ALA A 313 1.78 8.27 20.09
C ALA A 313 1.59 7.65 21.49
N ARG A 314 0.39 7.78 22.07
CA ARG A 314 0.05 7.20 23.37
C ARG A 314 0.16 5.68 23.37
N ARG A 315 -0.31 5.01 22.31
CA ARG A 315 -0.15 3.55 22.15
C ARG A 315 1.32 3.15 22.14
N GLU A 316 2.14 3.89 21.39
CA GLU A 316 3.56 3.59 21.22
C GLU A 316 4.42 3.84 22.47
N LEU A 317 3.92 4.58 23.48
CA LEU A 317 4.58 4.67 24.79
C LEU A 317 4.71 3.32 25.49
N SER A 318 3.89 2.33 25.12
CA SER A 318 3.98 0.96 25.65
C SER A 318 4.84 0.03 24.78
N SER A 319 5.53 0.55 23.77
CA SER A 319 6.41 -0.24 22.90
C SER A 319 7.56 -0.86 23.69
N GLU A 320 7.92 -2.10 23.36
CA GLU A 320 9.09 -2.76 23.95
C GLU A 320 10.41 -2.05 23.55
N TRP A 321 10.39 -1.31 22.45
CA TRP A 321 11.56 -0.65 21.88
C TRP A 321 11.68 0.80 22.35
N GLU A 322 12.79 1.10 23.03
CA GLU A 322 13.11 2.43 23.55
C GLU A 322 13.06 3.52 22.47
N ALA A 323 13.64 3.26 21.29
CA ALA A 323 13.63 4.21 20.19
C ALA A 323 12.21 4.60 19.76
N THR A 324 11.28 3.64 19.67
CA THR A 324 9.88 3.93 19.31
C THR A 324 9.18 4.76 20.40
N ARG A 325 9.44 4.47 21.69
CA ARG A 325 8.89 5.26 22.80
C ARG A 325 9.38 6.71 22.78
N LEU A 326 10.67 6.92 22.53
CA LEU A 326 11.26 8.27 22.40
C LEU A 326 10.59 9.07 21.27
N GLU A 327 10.42 8.46 20.11
CA GLU A 327 9.80 9.12 18.96
C GLU A 327 8.33 9.48 19.20
N ALA A 328 7.58 8.62 19.90
CA ALA A 328 6.22 8.91 20.32
C ALA A 328 6.14 10.13 21.27
N LEU A 329 7.09 10.25 22.21
CA LEU A 329 7.15 11.41 23.10
C LEU A 329 7.56 12.70 22.36
N HIS A 330 8.48 12.62 21.41
CA HIS A 330 8.80 13.77 20.54
C HIS A 330 7.57 14.27 19.79
N TRP A 331 6.72 13.37 19.29
CA TRP A 331 5.43 13.74 18.70
C TRP A 331 4.52 14.48 19.67
N MET A 332 4.36 13.97 20.88
CA MET A 332 3.55 14.66 21.90
C MET A 332 4.09 16.05 22.24
N ALA A 333 5.41 16.19 22.36
CA ALA A 333 6.06 17.47 22.63
C ALA A 333 5.82 18.48 21.50
N VAL A 334 6.07 18.08 20.25
CA VAL A 334 5.88 18.93 19.07
C VAL A 334 4.41 19.34 18.90
N LEU A 335 3.47 18.41 19.07
CA LEU A 335 2.04 18.73 19.00
C LEU A 335 1.62 19.70 20.09
N LEU A 336 2.14 19.54 21.31
CA LEU A 336 1.81 20.44 22.42
C LEU A 336 2.39 21.84 22.24
N GLU A 337 3.52 21.97 21.55
CA GLU A 337 4.11 23.25 21.17
C GLU A 337 3.30 23.94 20.06
N LYS A 338 2.95 23.20 19.00
CA LYS A 338 2.27 23.74 17.80
C LYS A 338 0.75 23.90 17.98
N TYR A 339 0.08 22.97 18.67
CA TYR A 339 -1.37 22.82 18.74
C TYR A 339 -1.87 22.66 20.17
N ARG A 340 -1.35 23.51 21.05
CA ARG A 340 -1.56 23.42 22.49
C ARG A 340 -3.02 23.28 22.90
N THR A 341 -3.89 24.14 22.39
CA THR A 341 -5.30 24.20 22.79
C THR A 341 -6.01 22.88 22.48
N GLU A 342 -5.74 22.33 21.30
CA GLU A 342 -6.27 21.07 20.82
C GLU A 342 -5.73 19.90 21.64
N VAL A 343 -4.41 19.83 21.87
CA VAL A 343 -3.80 18.76 22.69
C VAL A 343 -4.35 18.76 24.12
N ILE A 344 -4.54 19.94 24.73
CA ILE A 344 -5.10 20.06 26.08
C ILE A 344 -6.54 19.51 26.16
N SER A 345 -7.31 19.56 25.06
CA SER A 345 -8.64 18.94 25.04
C SER A 345 -8.64 17.41 25.13
N PHE A 346 -7.50 16.77 24.82
CA PHE A 346 -7.27 15.33 24.96
C PHE A 346 -6.44 14.97 26.20
N LEU A 347 -6.21 15.93 27.11
CA LEU A 347 -5.31 15.73 28.24
C LEU A 347 -5.71 14.54 29.12
N ASP A 348 -7.01 14.36 29.37
CA ASP A 348 -7.52 13.26 30.20
C ASP A 348 -7.17 11.87 29.62
N ASP A 349 -7.03 11.75 28.30
CA ASP A 349 -6.68 10.50 27.63
C ASP A 349 -5.17 10.23 27.61
N ILE A 350 -4.34 11.27 27.48
CA ILE A 350 -2.86 11.14 27.35
C ILE A 350 -2.14 11.20 28.70
N PHE A 351 -2.67 11.95 29.67
CA PHE A 351 -1.98 12.24 30.92
C PHE A 351 -1.71 10.97 31.75
N PRO A 352 -2.65 10.00 31.90
CA PRO A 352 -2.38 8.76 32.61
C PRO A 352 -1.23 7.95 32.01
N ALA A 353 -1.12 7.92 30.67
CA ALA A 353 -0.07 7.19 29.97
C ALA A 353 1.31 7.84 30.16
N LEU A 354 1.37 9.18 30.10
CA LEU A 354 2.61 9.93 30.39
C LEU A 354 3.08 9.71 31.83
N LEU A 355 2.14 9.73 32.78
CA LEU A 355 2.46 9.49 34.19
C LEU A 355 2.99 8.08 34.42
N GLN A 356 2.38 7.07 33.79
CA GLN A 356 2.89 5.70 33.84
C GLN A 356 4.30 5.60 33.24
N ALA A 357 4.58 6.34 32.17
CA ALA A 357 5.89 6.37 31.51
C ALA A 357 7.02 6.99 32.37
N LEU A 358 6.71 7.63 33.50
CA LEU A 358 7.74 8.04 34.48
C LEU A 358 8.45 6.85 35.14
N SER A 359 7.82 5.68 35.10
CA SER A 359 8.39 4.42 35.58
C SER A 359 9.19 3.67 34.51
N ASP A 360 9.49 4.30 33.36
CA ASP A 360 10.22 3.65 32.27
C ASP A 360 11.64 3.21 32.71
N PRO A 361 12.14 2.06 32.21
CA PRO A 361 13.50 1.61 32.48
C PRO A 361 14.59 2.53 31.88
N SER A 362 14.31 3.30 30.83
CA SER A 362 15.26 4.23 30.22
C SER A 362 15.19 5.62 30.86
N ASP A 363 16.35 6.15 31.27
CA ASP A 363 16.45 7.53 31.75
C ASP A 363 16.13 8.55 30.65
N GLU A 364 16.48 8.26 29.39
CA GLU A 364 16.19 9.16 28.26
C GLU A 364 14.68 9.31 28.05
N VAL A 365 13.94 8.20 28.15
CA VAL A 365 12.47 8.20 28.08
C VAL A 365 11.88 9.01 29.23
N VAL A 366 12.31 8.76 30.47
CA VAL A 366 11.82 9.49 31.65
C VAL A 366 12.10 10.99 31.53
N LEU A 367 13.29 11.39 31.07
CA LEU A 367 13.64 12.80 30.88
C LEU A 367 12.72 13.49 29.87
N LEU A 368 12.41 12.82 28.76
CA LEU A 368 11.53 13.36 27.73
C LEU A 368 10.05 13.40 28.17
N VAL A 369 9.59 12.39 28.93
CA VAL A 369 8.27 12.42 29.60
C VAL A 369 8.14 13.65 30.49
N LEU A 370 9.19 13.97 31.26
CA LEU A 370 9.21 15.15 32.13
C LEU A 370 9.20 16.46 31.34
N GLU A 371 9.82 16.51 30.16
CA GLU A 371 9.73 17.66 29.26
C GLU A 371 8.31 17.87 28.74
N VAL A 372 7.62 16.80 28.34
CA VAL A 372 6.20 16.86 27.93
C VAL A 372 5.35 17.33 29.11
N HIS A 373 5.51 16.74 30.30
CA HIS A 373 4.79 17.15 31.50
C HIS A 373 5.07 18.60 31.90
N ALA A 374 6.32 19.05 31.84
CA ALA A 374 6.68 20.42 32.12
C ALA A 374 6.05 21.39 31.11
N CYS A 375 6.00 21.00 29.84
CA CYS A 375 5.29 21.77 28.84
C CYS A 375 3.80 21.88 29.19
N ILE A 376 3.11 20.79 29.57
CA ILE A 376 1.70 20.83 30.02
C ILE A 376 1.54 21.74 31.24
N ALA A 377 2.45 21.61 32.21
CA ALA A 377 2.45 22.31 33.49
C ALA A 377 2.82 23.80 33.42
N ARG A 378 3.00 24.39 32.23
CA ARG A 378 3.08 25.86 32.09
C ARG A 378 1.80 26.56 32.57
N GLU A 379 0.66 25.86 32.56
CA GLU A 379 -0.60 26.35 33.13
C GLU A 379 -0.72 25.99 34.61
N PRO A 380 -1.05 26.94 35.51
CA PRO A 380 -1.04 26.69 36.96
C PRO A 380 -1.94 25.54 37.41
N GLN A 381 -3.10 25.36 36.75
CA GLN A 381 -4.03 24.27 37.06
C GLN A 381 -3.42 22.89 36.79
N HIS A 382 -2.65 22.76 35.71
CA HIS A 382 -2.01 21.51 35.33
C HIS A 382 -0.72 21.27 36.11
N PHE A 383 0.00 22.34 36.49
CA PHE A 383 1.15 22.24 37.39
C PHE A 383 0.78 21.58 38.72
N ARG A 384 -0.23 22.12 39.41
CA ARG A 384 -0.68 21.52 40.68
C ARG A 384 -1.14 20.09 40.50
N HIS A 385 -1.87 19.78 39.43
CA HIS A 385 -2.33 18.41 39.15
C HIS A 385 -1.14 17.45 38.97
N LEU A 386 -0.11 17.85 38.23
CA LEU A 386 1.12 17.07 38.06
C LEU A 386 1.81 16.78 39.39
N VAL A 387 2.04 17.80 40.23
CA VAL A 387 2.73 17.62 41.51
C VAL A 387 1.92 16.74 42.46
N VAL A 388 0.60 16.94 42.54
CA VAL A 388 -0.29 16.09 43.36
C VAL A 388 -0.23 14.64 42.89
N PHE A 389 -0.28 14.39 41.58
CA PHE A 389 -0.21 13.03 41.07
C PHE A 389 1.15 12.40 41.35
N LEU A 390 2.25 13.12 41.13
CA LEU A 390 3.61 12.63 41.40
C LEU A 390 3.78 12.20 42.86
N VAL A 391 3.35 13.04 43.81
CA VAL A 391 3.42 12.70 45.24
C VAL A 391 2.56 11.47 45.55
N HIS A 392 1.34 11.40 45.00
CA HIS A 392 0.49 10.22 45.16
C HIS A 392 1.13 8.96 44.57
N HIS A 393 1.78 9.06 43.40
CA HIS A 393 2.38 7.93 42.72
C HIS A 393 3.64 7.44 43.44
N PHE A 394 4.51 8.34 43.92
CA PHE A 394 5.63 7.99 44.79
C PHE A 394 5.19 7.27 46.07
N ARG A 395 4.01 7.62 46.59
CA ARG A 395 3.44 6.95 47.76
C ARG A 395 2.91 5.55 47.45
N MET A 396 2.29 5.37 46.28
CA MET A 396 1.74 4.07 45.88
C MET A 396 2.81 3.12 45.36
N ASP A 397 3.87 3.66 44.77
CA ASP A 397 5.04 2.93 44.27
C ASP A 397 6.33 3.50 44.86
N ASN A 398 6.70 3.00 46.04
CA ASN A 398 7.96 3.37 46.71
C ASN A 398 9.19 3.09 45.82
N SER A 399 9.11 2.11 44.90
CA SER A 399 10.24 1.79 44.03
C SER A 399 10.52 2.91 43.03
N LEU A 400 9.49 3.63 42.60
CA LEU A 400 9.65 4.80 41.74
C LEU A 400 10.37 5.93 42.49
N LEU A 401 9.98 6.21 43.73
CA LEU A 401 10.63 7.22 44.56
C LEU A 401 12.10 6.87 44.81
N GLU A 402 12.37 5.62 45.21
CA GLU A 402 13.73 5.15 45.51
C GLU A 402 14.65 5.17 44.28
N ASN A 403 14.16 4.71 43.13
CA ASN A 403 15.01 4.55 41.94
C ASN A 403 15.05 5.80 41.05
N ARG A 404 13.96 6.57 40.98
CA ARG A 404 13.81 7.69 40.03
C ARG A 404 13.46 9.02 40.67
N GLY A 405 13.08 9.06 41.96
CA GLY A 405 12.60 10.27 42.62
C GLY A 405 13.53 11.48 42.48
N THR A 406 14.83 11.28 42.73
CA THR A 406 15.84 12.33 42.59
C THR A 406 15.97 12.84 41.15
N LEU A 407 15.95 11.94 40.15
CA LEU A 407 16.01 12.31 38.73
C LEU A 407 14.79 13.14 38.34
N ILE A 408 13.60 12.65 38.69
CA ILE A 408 12.31 13.28 38.37
C ILE A 408 12.24 14.68 38.98
N LEU A 409 12.45 14.79 40.28
CA LEU A 409 12.32 16.06 40.99
C LEU A 409 13.40 17.06 40.55
N ARG A 410 14.66 16.63 40.39
CA ARG A 410 15.73 17.50 39.88
C ARG A 410 15.38 18.06 38.50
N ARG A 411 14.92 17.19 37.58
CA ARG A 411 14.58 17.61 36.21
C ARG A 411 13.37 18.55 36.20
N LEU A 412 12.36 18.31 37.04
CA LEU A 412 11.22 19.23 37.18
C LEU A 412 11.65 20.60 37.72
N CYS A 413 12.53 20.66 38.72
CA CYS A 413 13.07 21.92 39.22
C CYS A 413 13.78 22.73 38.13
N VAL A 414 14.55 22.05 37.27
CA VAL A 414 15.20 22.69 36.10
C VAL A 414 14.19 23.20 35.08
N LEU A 415 13.12 22.44 34.82
CA LEU A 415 12.15 22.78 33.76
C LEU A 415 11.07 23.79 34.20
N LEU A 416 10.70 23.81 35.47
CA LEU A 416 9.51 24.52 35.98
C LEU A 416 9.78 25.59 37.04
N ASP A 417 11.06 25.90 37.28
CA ASP A 417 11.57 26.73 38.38
C ASP A 417 11.52 26.02 39.74
N ALA A 418 12.70 25.91 40.37
CA ALA A 418 12.89 25.14 41.60
C ALA A 418 12.04 25.70 42.76
N GLU A 419 11.98 27.02 42.93
CA GLU A 419 11.20 27.67 43.99
C GLU A 419 9.71 27.31 43.89
N LYS A 420 9.15 27.28 42.68
CA LYS A 420 7.76 26.86 42.45
C LYS A 420 7.52 25.40 42.81
N VAL A 421 8.41 24.50 42.37
CA VAL A 421 8.30 23.06 42.64
C VAL A 421 8.36 22.79 44.14
N TYR A 422 9.34 23.35 44.85
CA TYR A 422 9.49 23.18 46.30
C TYR A 422 8.30 23.69 47.10
N ARG A 423 7.76 24.87 46.73
CA ARG A 423 6.58 25.42 47.42
C ARG A 423 5.34 24.55 47.25
N GLU A 424 5.11 24.05 46.05
CA GLU A 424 3.93 23.22 45.78
C GLU A 424 4.06 21.86 46.46
N LEU A 425 5.25 21.23 46.41
CA LEU A 425 5.55 19.99 47.16
C LEU A 425 5.34 20.17 48.66
N SER A 426 5.90 21.24 49.24
CA SER A 426 5.73 21.55 50.67
C SER A 426 4.25 21.70 51.03
N THR A 427 3.49 22.43 50.21
CA THR A 427 2.04 22.64 50.42
C THR A 427 1.25 21.32 50.39
N ILE A 428 1.65 20.38 49.52
CA ILE A 428 1.00 19.06 49.43
C ILE A 428 1.40 18.17 50.62
N LEU A 429 2.68 18.16 50.98
CA LEU A 429 3.22 17.35 52.07
C LEU A 429 2.76 17.81 53.45
N GLU A 430 2.44 19.10 53.64
CA GLU A 430 1.78 19.61 54.86
C GLU A 430 0.44 18.91 55.14
N GLY A 431 -0.24 18.44 54.09
CA GLY A 431 -1.49 17.70 54.18
C GLY A 431 -1.35 16.17 54.21
N GLU A 432 -0.12 15.63 54.17
CA GLU A 432 0.10 14.19 54.09
C GLU A 432 -0.02 13.52 55.46
N ALA A 433 -0.81 12.44 55.51
CA ALA A 433 -1.09 11.69 56.73
C ALA A 433 -0.02 10.63 57.03
N ASP A 434 0.67 10.14 55.99
CA ASP A 434 1.76 9.19 56.11
C ASP A 434 3.07 9.92 56.43
N LEU A 435 3.39 10.03 57.72
CA LEU A 435 4.57 10.77 58.19
C LEU A 435 5.89 10.10 57.80
N ASP A 436 5.90 8.78 57.61
CA ASP A 436 7.10 8.06 57.20
C ASP A 436 7.42 8.38 55.74
N PHE A 437 6.41 8.31 54.87
CA PHE A 437 6.54 8.74 53.47
C PHE A 437 6.90 10.23 53.35
N ALA A 438 6.21 11.10 54.10
CA ALA A 438 6.49 12.54 54.10
C ALA A 438 7.93 12.84 54.54
N SER A 439 8.45 12.12 55.54
CA SER A 439 9.84 12.25 55.96
C SER A 439 10.83 11.86 54.85
N VAL A 440 10.55 10.81 54.08
CA VAL A 440 11.42 10.40 52.95
C VAL A 440 11.37 11.47 51.86
N MET A 441 10.19 11.96 51.49
CA MET A 441 10.03 13.02 50.49
C MET A 441 10.79 14.30 50.89
N VAL A 442 10.67 14.74 52.14
CA VAL A 442 11.39 15.93 52.65
C VAL A 442 12.91 15.73 52.63
N GLN A 443 13.40 14.52 52.90
CA GLN A 443 14.84 14.22 52.80
C GLN A 443 15.34 14.31 51.36
N VAL A 444 14.58 13.77 50.40
CA VAL A 444 14.91 13.90 48.97
C VAL A 444 14.88 15.37 48.54
N ASP A 445 13.87 16.12 48.99
CA ASP A 445 13.69 17.54 48.68
C ASP A 445 14.82 18.41 49.24
N ALA A 446 15.28 18.12 50.46
CA ALA A 446 16.41 18.82 51.09
C ALA A 446 17.73 18.57 50.35
N VAL A 447 17.98 17.33 49.90
CA VAL A 447 19.16 17.01 49.07
C VAL A 447 19.11 17.75 47.74
N LEU A 448 17.93 17.92 47.16
CA LEU A 448 17.76 18.66 45.90
C LEU A 448 17.96 20.18 46.08
N LEU A 449 17.51 20.76 47.19
CA LEU A 449 17.77 22.15 47.55
C LEU A 449 19.29 22.43 47.61
N GLU A 450 20.05 21.55 48.26
CA GLU A 450 21.51 21.68 48.35
C GLU A 450 22.20 21.58 46.98
N ILE A 451 21.67 20.79 46.05
CA ILE A 451 22.23 20.60 44.70
C ILE A 451 21.85 21.76 43.77
N CYS A 452 20.61 22.28 43.87
CA CYS A 452 20.11 23.37 43.03
C CYS A 452 20.65 24.75 43.44
N GLU A 453 21.10 24.95 44.68
CA GLU A 453 21.77 26.19 45.10
C GLU A 453 23.23 26.32 44.58
N ILE A 454 23.77 25.29 43.91
CA ILE A 454 25.16 25.22 43.43
C ILE A 454 25.31 25.55 41.93
N GLU A 455 24.22 25.64 41.16
CA GLU A 455 24.20 26.12 39.76
C GLU A 455 23.61 27.53 39.66
#